data_AF-A0A1M5U8F5-F1
#
_entry.id   AF-A0A1M5U8F5-F1
#
_cell.length_a   1.000
_cell.length_b   1.000
_cell.length_c   1.000
_cell.angle_alpha   90.00
_cell.angle_beta   90.00
_cell.angle_gamma   90.00
#
_symmetry.space_group_name_H-M   'P 1'
#
loop_
_entity.id
_entity.type
_entity.pdbx_description
1 polymer ?
#
loop_
_entity_poly.entity_id
_entity_poly.type
_entity_poly.pdbx_seq_one_letter_code
_entity_poly.pdbx_strand_id
1 'polypeptide(L)'
;MEKTLPIWTLYQSPKDYPGQYVARRFEVTPVGGPRLTDEVYANKDVAAVRDWVQQEGRRFGVVPVKLERDPSDDPVVLESWI
;
A
#
# COMPACT_ATOMS: atom_id res chain seq x y z
N MET A 1 -6.25 21.75 6.82
CA MET A 1 -5.95 20.31 6.65
C MET A 1 -4.48 20.19 6.40
N GLU A 2 -3.75 19.41 7.20
CA GLU A 2 -2.36 19.11 6.91
C GLU A 2 -2.29 18.27 5.62
N LYS A 3 -1.32 18.56 4.77
CA LYS A 3 -1.12 17.84 3.51
C LYS A 3 -0.48 16.49 3.82
N THR A 4 -1.23 15.41 3.65
CA THR A 4 -0.74 14.04 3.82
C THR A 4 -0.43 13.41 2.47
N LEU A 5 0.64 12.62 2.39
CA LEU A 5 0.93 11.77 1.24
C LEU A 5 0.42 10.35 1.56
N PRO A 6 -0.55 9.81 0.80
CA PRO A 6 -0.94 8.41 0.95
C PRO A 6 0.13 7.51 0.32
N ILE A 7 0.46 6.43 1.01
CA ILE A 7 1.36 5.39 0.51
C ILE A 7 0.66 4.05 0.68
N TRP A 8 0.72 3.16 -0.30
CA TRP A 8 0.24 1.79 -0.16
C TRP A 8 1.41 0.84 -0.30
N THR A 9 1.53 -0.12 0.61
CA THR A 9 2.50 -1.21 0.48
C THR A 9 1.75 -2.52 0.26
N LEU A 10 2.13 -3.24 -0.79
CA LEU A 10 1.59 -4.54 -1.12
C LEU A 10 2.47 -5.64 -0.53
N TYR A 11 1.81 -6.61 0.08
CA TYR A 11 2.44 -7.78 0.68
C TYR A 11 1.91 -9.06 0.02
N GLN A 12 2.78 -10.05 -0.17
CA GLN A 12 2.43 -11.41 -0.56
C GLN A 12 2.39 -12.30 0.68
N SER A 13 1.21 -12.84 0.96
CA SER A 13 0.96 -13.82 2.02
C SER A 13 1.57 -13.44 3.37
N PRO A 14 1.31 -12.21 3.90
CA PRO A 14 1.79 -11.85 5.22
C PRO A 14 1.14 -12.77 6.28
N LYS A 15 1.78 -12.89 7.46
CA LYS A 15 1.40 -13.87 8.49
C LYS A 15 -0.08 -13.78 8.94
N ASP A 16 -0.66 -12.59 8.88
CA ASP A 16 -2.05 -12.29 9.23
C ASP A 16 -3.05 -12.52 8.08
N TYR A 17 -2.58 -12.70 6.84
CA TYR A 17 -3.39 -13.04 5.66
C TYR A 17 -2.71 -14.12 4.81
N PRO A 18 -2.62 -15.36 5.31
CA PRO A 18 -1.96 -16.44 4.60
C PRO A 18 -2.64 -16.72 3.24
N GLY A 19 -1.82 -16.84 2.19
CA GLY A 19 -2.28 -17.14 0.83
C GLY A 19 -2.99 -15.99 0.10
N GLN A 20 -2.89 -14.76 0.60
CA GLN A 20 -3.50 -13.57 -0.02
C GLN A 20 -2.46 -12.48 -0.29
N TYR A 21 -2.75 -11.63 -1.25
CA TYR A 21 -2.07 -10.35 -1.45
C TYR A 21 -2.80 -9.28 -0.63
N VAL A 22 -2.05 -8.41 0.03
CA VAL A 22 -2.61 -7.39 0.93
C VAL A 22 -2.01 -6.03 0.61
N ALA A 23 -2.84 -5.03 0.36
CA ALA A 23 -2.43 -3.63 0.39
C ALA A 23 -2.74 -3.05 1.77
N ARG A 24 -1.77 -2.37 2.39
CA ARG A 24 -1.99 -1.54 3.58
C ARG A 24 -1.67 -0.08 3.26
N ARG A 25 -2.55 0.85 3.66
CA ARG A 25 -2.32 2.28 3.45
C ARG A 25 -1.64 2.91 4.66
N PHE A 26 -0.66 3.74 4.38
CA PHE A 26 0.04 4.62 5.30
C PHE A 26 -0.22 6.08 4.93
N GLU A 27 -0.14 6.95 5.92
CA GLU A 27 -0.15 8.40 5.74
C GLU A 27 1.19 8.96 6.20
N VAL A 28 1.83 9.73 5.34
CA VAL A 28 3.02 10.49 5.69
C VAL A 28 2.64 11.96 5.88
N THR A 29 3.06 12.53 7.01
CA THR A 29 2.94 13.97 7.29
C THR A 29 4.31 14.63 7.15
N PRO A 30 4.36 15.97 6.92
CA PRO A 30 5.64 16.69 6.84
C PRO A 30 6.47 16.62 8.13
N VAL A 31 5.82 16.38 9.28
CA VAL A 31 6.42 16.37 10.61
C VAL A 31 6.22 15.00 11.25
N GLY A 32 6.58 13.93 10.52
CA GLY A 32 6.43 12.57 11.01
C GLY A 32 6.90 11.50 10.02
N GLY A 33 7.04 10.28 10.52
CA GLY A 33 7.21 9.09 9.68
C GLY A 33 5.87 8.58 9.11
N PRO A 34 5.90 7.53 8.28
CA PRO A 34 4.69 6.87 7.81
C PRO A 34 3.88 6.31 8.99
N ARG A 35 2.59 6.64 9.04
CA ARG A 35 1.63 6.14 10.02
C ARG A 35 0.68 5.16 9.35
N LEU A 36 0.61 3.93 9.86
CA LEU A 36 -0.35 2.93 9.39
C LEU A 36 -1.79 3.42 9.63
N THR A 37 -2.66 3.17 8.67
CA THR A 37 -4.10 3.41 8.77
C THR A 37 -4.89 2.11 8.87
N ASP A 38 -6.19 2.19 9.17
CA ASP A 38 -7.07 1.02 9.21
C ASP A 38 -7.49 0.54 7.81
N GLU A 39 -7.03 1.22 6.75
CA GLU A 39 -7.35 0.84 5.37
C GLU A 39 -6.44 -0.26 4.85
N VAL A 40 -7.06 -1.44 4.77
CA VAL A 40 -6.46 -2.67 4.30
C VAL A 40 -7.38 -3.30 3.26
N TYR A 41 -6.79 -3.79 2.17
CA TYR A 41 -7.50 -4.60 1.18
C TYR A 41 -6.73 -5.88 0.92
N ALA A 42 -7.41 -7.02 1.06
CA ALA A 42 -6.84 -8.35 0.85
C ALA A 42 -7.59 -9.10 -0.25
N ASN A 43 -6.86 -9.73 -1.17
CA ASN A 43 -7.43 -10.54 -2.23
C ASN A 43 -6.47 -11.66 -2.64
N LYS A 44 -6.98 -12.75 -3.24
CA LYS A 44 -6.16 -13.83 -3.78
C LYS A 44 -5.50 -13.47 -5.11
N ASP A 45 -5.99 -12.45 -5.80
CA ASP A 45 -5.42 -11.95 -7.05
C ASP A 45 -4.70 -10.62 -6.81
N VAL A 46 -3.41 -10.57 -7.16
CA VAL A 46 -2.58 -9.36 -7.06
C VAL A 46 -3.08 -8.25 -7.98
N ALA A 47 -3.66 -8.57 -9.14
CA ALA A 47 -4.21 -7.57 -10.05
C ALA A 47 -5.36 -6.81 -9.39
N ALA A 48 -6.26 -7.51 -8.72
CA ALA A 48 -7.36 -6.91 -7.98
C ALA A 48 -6.88 -5.98 -6.84
N VAL A 49 -5.76 -6.31 -6.17
CA VAL A 49 -5.17 -5.45 -5.14
C VAL A 49 -4.55 -4.18 -5.75
N ARG A 50 -3.86 -4.31 -6.88
CA ARG A 50 -3.30 -3.17 -7.62
C ARG A 50 -4.39 -2.24 -8.15
N ASP A 51 -5.46 -2.81 -8.71
CA ASP A 51 -6.62 -2.06 -9.18
C ASP A 51 -7.31 -1.31 -8.04
N TRP A 52 -7.40 -1.93 -6.87
CA TRP A 52 -7.90 -1.28 -5.68
C TRP A 52 -7.04 -0.07 -5.29
N VAL A 53 -5.71 -0.20 -5.24
CA VAL A 53 -4.82 0.94 -4.94
C VAL A 53 -5.01 2.09 -5.93
N GLN A 54 -5.13 1.80 -7.21
CA GLN A 54 -5.40 2.83 -8.24
C GLN A 54 -6.74 3.54 -8.05
N GLN A 55 -7.79 2.79 -7.71
CA GLN A 55 -9.10 3.38 -7.42
C GLN A 55 -9.08 4.20 -6.13
N GLU A 56 -8.37 3.71 -5.13
CA GLU A 56 -8.23 4.32 -3.82
C GLU A 56 -7.48 5.65 -3.91
N GLY A 57 -6.41 5.71 -4.71
CA GLY A 57 -5.71 6.96 -5.00
C GLY A 57 -6.61 8.06 -5.56
N ARG A 58 -7.59 7.71 -6.40
CA ARG A 58 -8.56 8.68 -6.94
C ARG A 58 -9.42 9.31 -5.84
N ARG A 59 -9.72 8.58 -4.76
CA ARG A 59 -10.44 9.12 -3.58
C ARG A 59 -9.63 10.21 -2.87
N PHE A 60 -8.31 10.12 -2.94
CA PHE A 60 -7.37 11.11 -2.41
C PHE A 60 -6.94 12.16 -3.46
N GLY A 61 -7.49 12.11 -4.68
CA GLY A 61 -7.12 13.03 -5.76
C GLY A 61 -5.72 12.81 -6.31
N VAL A 62 -5.17 11.60 -6.18
CA VAL A 62 -3.84 11.21 -6.70
C VAL A 62 -3.96 10.07 -7.71
N VAL A 63 -2.92 9.89 -8.52
CA VAL A 63 -2.75 8.71 -9.39
C VAL A 63 -1.50 7.98 -8.90
N PRO A 64 -1.66 6.92 -8.11
CA PRO A 64 -0.53 6.27 -7.48
C PRO A 64 0.43 5.67 -8.51
N VAL A 65 1.72 5.87 -8.28
CA VAL A 65 2.80 5.32 -9.10
C VAL A 65 3.44 4.16 -8.38
N LYS A 66 3.59 3.03 -9.08
CA LYS A 66 4.24 1.83 -8.56
C LYS A 66 5.74 2.05 -8.43
N LEU A 67 6.28 1.73 -7.26
CA LEU A 67 7.68 1.59 -6.96
C LEU A 67 7.99 0.11 -6.75
N GLU A 68 9.02 -0.39 -7.44
CA GLU A 68 9.51 -1.76 -7.24
C GLU A 68 10.04 -1.92 -5.81
N ARG A 69 10.00 -3.14 -5.27
CA ARG A 69 10.59 -3.45 -3.96
C ARG A 69 12.10 -3.23 -3.94
N ASP A 70 12.62 -2.87 -2.76
CA ASP A 70 14.04 -2.97 -2.50
C ASP A 70 14.41 -4.44 -2.21
N PRO A 71 15.57 -4.94 -2.69
CA PRO A 71 16.03 -6.29 -2.35
C PRO A 71 16.21 -6.54 -0.85
N SER A 72 16.46 -5.50 -0.05
CA SER A 72 16.63 -5.56 1.41
C SER A 72 15.32 -5.53 2.20
N ASP A 73 14.18 -5.25 1.55
CA ASP A 73 12.87 -5.31 2.19
C ASP A 73 12.53 -6.73 2.68
N ASP A 74 11.62 -6.82 3.65
CA ASP A 74 11.05 -8.10 4.07
C ASP A 74 10.58 -8.89 2.82
N PRO A 75 10.89 -10.20 2.70
CA PRO A 75 10.51 -11.01 1.55
C PRO A 75 9.02 -10.97 1.20
N VAL A 76 8.14 -10.72 2.18
CA VAL A 76 6.71 -10.60 1.93
C VAL A 76 6.31 -9.29 1.25
N VAL A 77 7.15 -8.25 1.21
CA VAL A 77 6.87 -7.01 0.50
C VAL A 77 7.03 -7.22 -1.01
N LEU A 78 6.04 -6.80 -1.80
CA LEU A 78 6.09 -6.88 -3.25
C LEU A 78 6.47 -5.56 -3.91
N GLU A 79 5.83 -4.48 -3.48
CA GLU A 79 5.90 -3.18 -4.11
C GLU A 79 5.25 -2.13 -3.21
N SER A 80 5.56 -0.86 -3.46
CA SER A 80 4.91 0.28 -2.82
C SER A 80 4.35 1.24 -3.87
N TRP A 81 3.37 2.03 -3.50
CA TRP A 81 2.66 2.96 -4.37
C TRP A 81 2.52 4.31 -3.68
N ILE A 82 2.83 5.40 -4.39
CA ILE A 82 2.81 6.79 -3.87
C ILE A 82 2.03 7.73 -4.79
#